data_AF-A0A7S4MGU2-F1
#
_entry.id   AF-A0A7S4MGU2-F1
#
_cell.length_a   1.000
_cell.length_b   1.000
_cell.length_c   1.000
_cell.angle_alpha   90.00
_cell.angle_beta   90.00
_cell.angle_gamma   90.00
#
_symmetry.space_group_name_H-M   'P 1'
#
loop_
_entity.id
_entity.type
_entity.pdbx_description
1 polymer ?
#
loop_
_entity_poly.entity_id
_entity_poly.type
_entity_poly.pdbx_seq_one_letter_code
_entity_poly.pdbx_strand_id
1 'polypeptide(L)'
;IHFATCCLFDRDVVFMKSDHGMNVSGVALNAAIPNFLPEPRSKEIIAQNLLVLYDDLETPLGETRLVMRGGHSGHNGVRNLIQILTSSDFARVKIGIGRPPP
;
A
#
# COMPACT_ATOMS: atom_id res chain seq x y z
N ILE A 1 9.12 1.34 -12.01
CA ILE A 1 8.21 0.51 -11.20
C ILE A 1 8.53 -0.96 -11.44
N HIS A 2 8.60 -1.77 -10.39
CA HIS A 2 8.69 -3.23 -10.52
C HIS A 2 7.32 -3.86 -10.22
N PHE A 3 6.94 -4.88 -10.99
CA PHE A 3 5.72 -5.62 -10.74
C PHE A 3 5.89 -7.11 -11.08
N ALA A 4 5.02 -7.93 -10.50
CA ALA A 4 4.85 -9.33 -10.84
C ALA A 4 3.36 -9.67 -10.76
N THR A 5 2.90 -10.58 -11.60
CA THR A 5 1.52 -11.07 -11.57
C THR A 5 1.52 -12.55 -11.24
N CYS A 6 0.54 -12.99 -10.45
CA CYS A 6 0.29 -14.41 -10.23
C CYS A 6 -1.16 -14.63 -9.78
N CYS A 7 -1.58 -15.90 -9.77
CA CYS A 7 -2.81 -16.30 -9.14
C CYS A 7 -2.53 -16.76 -7.70
N LEU A 8 -3.23 -16.20 -6.72
CA LEU A 8 -3.21 -16.62 -5.32
C LEU A 8 -4.63 -16.86 -4.85
N PHE A 9 -4.91 -18.06 -4.35
CA PHE A 9 -6.26 -18.43 -3.85
C PHE A 9 -7.38 -18.12 -4.85
N ASP A 10 -7.17 -18.50 -6.12
CA ASP A 10 -8.10 -18.25 -7.24
C ASP A 10 -8.40 -16.76 -7.51
N ARG A 11 -7.46 -15.88 -7.14
CA ARG A 11 -7.49 -14.44 -7.45
C ARG A 11 -6.26 -14.03 -8.23
N ASP A 12 -6.46 -13.28 -9.29
CA ASP A 12 -5.38 -12.57 -9.97
C ASP A 12 -4.85 -11.46 -9.05
N VAL A 13 -3.55 -11.52 -8.75
CA VAL A 13 -2.86 -10.59 -7.87
C VAL A 13 -1.73 -9.93 -8.63
N VAL A 14 -1.63 -8.62 -8.47
CA VAL A 14 -0.50 -7.81 -8.93
C VAL A 14 0.33 -7.41 -7.73
N PHE A 15 1.55 -7.93 -7.65
CA PHE A 15 2.57 -7.39 -6.75
C PHE A 15 3.21 -6.17 -7.41
N MET A 16 3.31 -5.08 -6.66
CA MET A 16 3.91 -3.85 -7.13
C MET A 16 4.87 -3.28 -6.09
N LYS A 17 6.02 -2.81 -6.56
CA LYS A 17 6.98 -2.02 -5.78
C LYS A 17 7.31 -0.74 -6.53
N SER A 18 7.08 0.39 -5.86
CA SER A 18 7.56 1.70 -6.31
C SER A 18 9.09 1.75 -6.28
N ASP A 19 9.70 2.24 -7.35
CA ASP A 19 11.10 2.64 -7.46
C ASP A 19 11.33 4.12 -7.15
N HIS A 20 10.24 4.88 -6.94
CA HIS A 20 10.30 6.27 -6.51
C HIS A 20 10.49 6.41 -5.00
N GLY A 21 10.90 7.61 -4.56
CA GLY A 21 11.01 7.97 -3.15
C GLY A 21 9.71 7.77 -2.36
N MET A 22 9.85 7.53 -1.05
CA MET A 22 8.72 7.18 -0.17
C MET A 22 7.63 8.26 -0.09
N ASN A 23 7.96 9.52 -0.40
CA ASN A 23 7.00 10.63 -0.41
C ASN A 23 6.12 10.68 -1.68
N VAL A 24 6.39 9.86 -2.69
CA VAL A 24 5.69 9.88 -3.99
C VAL A 24 5.20 8.49 -4.44
N SER A 25 5.15 7.51 -3.53
CA SER A 25 4.75 6.14 -3.86
C SER A 25 3.33 6.01 -4.43
N GLY A 26 2.41 6.92 -4.07
CA GLY A 26 1.06 6.96 -4.63
C GLY A 26 1.01 7.41 -6.09
N VAL A 27 2.00 8.19 -6.56
CA VAL A 27 2.14 8.55 -7.98
C VAL A 27 2.41 7.31 -8.81
N ALA A 28 3.29 6.43 -8.30
CA ALA A 28 3.61 5.15 -8.93
C ALA A 28 2.35 4.29 -9.08
N LEU A 29 1.56 4.16 -8.00
CA LEU A 29 0.30 3.41 -8.02
C LEU A 29 -0.66 3.99 -9.08
N ASN A 30 -0.85 5.31 -9.09
CA ASN A 30 -1.78 5.95 -10.03
C ASN A 30 -1.37 5.74 -11.50
N ALA A 31 -0.08 5.75 -11.79
CA ALA A 31 0.45 5.47 -13.12
C ALA A 31 0.32 3.98 -13.51
N ALA A 32 0.32 3.08 -12.53
CA ALA A 32 0.23 1.64 -12.76
C ALA A 32 -1.20 1.14 -12.96
N ILE A 33 -2.20 1.78 -12.36
CA ILE A 33 -3.61 1.36 -12.41
C ILE A 33 -4.10 1.05 -13.84
N PRO A 34 -3.88 1.91 -14.87
CA PRO A 34 -4.35 1.64 -16.23
C PRO A 34 -3.78 0.36 -16.86
N ASN A 35 -2.61 -0.11 -16.40
CA ASN A 35 -1.96 -1.31 -16.93
C ASN A 35 -2.57 -2.61 -16.40
N PHE A 36 -3.25 -2.55 -15.26
CA PHE A 36 -3.77 -3.74 -14.54
C PHE A 36 -5.29 -3.73 -14.37
N LEU A 37 -5.90 -2.55 -14.48
CA LEU A 37 -7.34 -2.33 -14.42
C LEU A 37 -7.74 -1.58 -15.69
N PRO A 38 -7.97 -2.31 -16.81
CA PRO A 38 -8.20 -1.70 -18.13
C PRO A 38 -9.51 -0.89 -18.18
N GLU A 39 -10.49 -1.28 -17.37
CA GLU A 39 -11.73 -0.53 -17.22
C GLU A 39 -11.60 0.53 -16.12
N PRO A 40 -12.08 1.77 -16.33
CA PRO A 40 -12.07 2.81 -15.31
C PRO A 40 -12.79 2.34 -14.05
N ARG A 41 -12.07 2.38 -12.91
CA ARG A 41 -12.63 2.07 -11.59
C ARG A 41 -12.60 3.31 -10.71
N SER A 42 -13.62 3.45 -9.87
CA SER A 42 -13.65 4.51 -8.86
C SER A 42 -12.50 4.30 -7.86
N LYS A 43 -12.03 5.39 -7.24
CA LYS A 43 -10.94 5.32 -6.26
C LYS A 43 -11.31 4.46 -5.05
N GLU A 44 -12.59 4.39 -4.71
CA GLU A 44 -13.13 3.54 -3.65
C GLU A 44 -12.95 2.07 -3.99
N ILE A 45 -13.28 1.66 -5.22
CA ILE A 45 -13.10 0.27 -5.66
C ILE A 45 -11.60 -0.08 -5.68
N ILE A 46 -10.75 0.85 -6.14
CA ILE A 46 -9.29 0.66 -6.11
C ILE A 46 -8.81 0.46 -4.67
N ALA A 47 -9.24 1.30 -3.72
CA ALA A 47 -8.86 1.21 -2.31
C ALA A 47 -9.30 -0.12 -1.68
N GLN A 48 -10.51 -0.60 -1.98
CA GLN A 48 -11.04 -1.88 -1.48
C GLN A 48 -10.27 -3.11 -2.00
N ASN A 49 -9.61 -2.99 -3.16
CA ASN A 49 -8.80 -4.05 -3.76
C ASN A 49 -7.29 -3.86 -3.53
N LEU A 50 -6.90 -2.88 -2.70
CA LEU A 50 -5.52 -2.56 -2.40
C LEU A 50 -5.10 -3.11 -1.03
N LEU A 51 -3.97 -3.84 -1.00
CA LEU A 51 -3.26 -4.22 0.21
C LEU A 51 -1.87 -3.58 0.22
N VAL A 52 -1.57 -2.77 1.24
CA VAL A 52 -0.28 -2.07 1.35
C VAL A 52 0.59 -2.69 2.44
N LEU A 53 1.79 -3.13 2.08
CA LEU A 53 2.81 -3.60 3.01
C LEU A 53 3.81 -2.47 3.27
N TYR A 54 4.10 -2.16 4.53
CA TYR A 54 5.04 -1.10 4.88
C TYR A 54 5.67 -1.31 6.27
N ASP A 55 6.84 -0.72 6.49
CA ASP A 55 7.53 -0.75 7.77
C ASP A 55 6.88 0.16 8.82
N ASP A 56 6.74 -0.34 10.05
CA ASP A 56 6.03 0.36 11.12
C ASP A 56 6.89 0.40 12.39
N LEU A 57 7.14 1.62 12.89
CA LEU A 57 7.96 1.87 14.08
C LEU A 57 7.26 1.45 15.38
N GLU A 58 5.93 1.52 15.43
CA GLU A 58 5.16 1.15 16.63
C GLU A 58 4.96 -0.35 16.79
N THR A 59 5.07 -1.09 15.70
CA THR A 59 4.95 -2.55 15.71
C THR A 59 6.30 -3.16 16.12
N PRO A 60 6.35 -4.05 17.13
CA PRO A 60 7.60 -4.67 17.57
C PRO A 60 8.34 -5.39 16.44
N LEU A 61 9.68 -5.43 16.53
CA LEU A 61 10.51 -6.05 15.51
C LEU A 61 10.11 -7.52 15.28
N GLY A 62 9.82 -7.87 14.02
CA GLY A 62 9.44 -9.22 13.62
C GLY A 62 7.95 -9.53 13.75
N GLU A 63 7.16 -8.63 14.34
CA GLU A 63 5.70 -8.76 14.37
C GLU A 63 5.07 -8.16 13.10
N THR A 64 3.95 -8.74 12.68
CA THR A 64 3.12 -8.20 11.60
C THR A 64 1.70 -7.98 12.05
N ARG A 65 1.08 -6.86 11.65
CA ARG A 65 -0.31 -6.54 11.98
C ARG A 65 -1.11 -6.17 10.74
N LEU A 66 -2.23 -6.85 10.51
CA LEU A 66 -3.23 -6.47 9.51
C LEU A 66 -4.15 -5.38 10.06
N VAL A 67 -4.33 -4.31 9.29
CA VAL A 67 -5.20 -3.17 9.62
C VAL A 67 -6.07 -2.86 8.40
N MET A 68 -7.38 -2.85 8.56
CA MET A 68 -8.29 -2.64 7.43
C MET A 68 -8.44 -1.18 7.00
N ARG A 69 -8.23 -0.24 7.92
CA ARG A 69 -8.36 1.22 7.72
C ARG A 69 -7.60 1.99 8.78
N GLY A 70 -7.25 3.25 8.50
CA GLY A 70 -6.67 4.14 9.51
C GLY A 70 -5.75 5.24 8.94
N GLY A 71 -5.24 6.09 9.83
CA GLY A 71 -4.30 7.16 9.47
C GLY A 71 -2.94 6.64 9.01
N HIS A 72 -2.05 7.55 8.58
CA HIS A 72 -0.73 7.17 8.06
C HIS A 72 0.33 6.91 9.14
N SER A 73 0.05 7.17 10.42
CA SER A 73 0.97 6.92 11.55
C SER A 73 2.39 7.47 11.32
N GLY A 74 2.51 8.66 10.71
CA GLY A 74 3.79 9.28 10.37
C GLY A 74 4.50 8.73 9.12
N HIS A 75 4.01 7.64 8.51
CA HIS A 75 4.64 7.03 7.34
C HIS A 75 4.34 7.80 6.03
N ASN A 76 5.39 8.25 5.34
CA ASN A 76 5.27 9.12 4.17
C ASN A 76 4.58 8.47 2.96
N GLY A 77 4.85 7.18 2.69
CA GLY A 77 4.23 6.46 1.57
C GLY A 77 2.73 6.30 1.74
N VAL A 78 2.30 5.82 2.91
CA VAL A 78 0.90 5.73 3.31
C VAL A 78 0.21 7.10 3.26
N ARG A 79 0.86 8.18 3.73
CA ARG A 79 0.33 9.54 3.63
C ARG A 79 0.07 9.92 2.17
N ASN A 80 1.02 9.66 1.28
CA ASN A 80 0.88 9.98 -0.14
C ASN A 80 -0.20 9.12 -0.83
N LEU A 81 -0.30 7.83 -0.49
CA LEU A 81 -1.38 6.96 -0.98
C LEU A 81 -2.77 7.47 -0.59
N ILE A 82 -2.95 7.88 0.68
CA ILE A 82 -4.22 8.45 1.15
C ILE A 82 -4.58 9.71 0.35
N GLN A 83 -3.61 10.57 0.06
CA GLN A 83 -3.82 11.79 -0.74
C GLN A 83 -4.27 11.46 -2.17
N ILE A 84 -3.62 10.50 -2.83
CA ILE A 84 -3.92 10.11 -4.22
C ILE A 84 -5.28 9.43 -4.31
N LEU A 85 -5.54 8.47 -3.42
CA LEU A 85 -6.80 7.73 -3.37
C LEU A 85 -7.95 8.53 -2.76
N THR A 86 -7.67 9.69 -2.17
CA THR A 86 -8.64 10.51 -1.42
C THR A 86 -9.41 9.70 -0.38
N SER A 87 -8.78 8.66 0.15
CA SER A 87 -9.37 7.67 1.06
C SER A 87 -8.29 7.00 1.89
N SER A 88 -8.63 6.64 3.12
CA SER A 88 -7.79 5.82 4.01
C SER A 88 -8.34 4.41 4.20
N ASP A 89 -9.39 4.07 3.46
CA ASP A 89 -10.14 2.81 3.54
C ASP A 89 -9.54 1.75 2.60
N PHE A 90 -8.29 1.38 2.89
CA PHE A 90 -7.58 0.30 2.22
C PHE A 90 -6.79 -0.51 3.25
N ALA A 91 -6.72 -1.82 3.03
CA ALA A 91 -6.08 -2.75 3.92
C ALA A 91 -4.56 -2.57 3.92
N ARG A 92 -3.93 -2.81 5.07
CA ARG A 92 -2.49 -2.67 5.24
C ARG A 92 -1.92 -3.75 6.15
N VAL A 93 -0.74 -4.25 5.80
CA VAL A 93 0.08 -5.08 6.68
C VAL A 93 1.25 -4.22 7.16
N LYS A 94 1.24 -3.92 8.46
CA LYS A 94 2.36 -3.30 9.17
C LYS A 94 3.42 -4.35 9.42
N ILE A 95 4.65 -4.07 9.05
CA ILE A 95 5.82 -4.92 9.30
C ILE A 95 6.65 -4.22 10.37
N GLY A 96 6.70 -4.79 11.57
CA GLY A 96 7.35 -4.16 12.71
C GLY A 96 8.86 -4.11 12.55
N ILE A 97 9.39 -2.89 12.65
CA ILE A 97 10.83 -2.62 12.72
C ILE A 97 11.27 -2.16 14.12
N GLY A 98 10.30 -1.92 15.02
CA GLY A 98 10.53 -1.36 16.35
C GLY A 98 11.02 0.09 16.32
N ARG A 99 10.95 0.76 17.47
CA ARG A 99 11.59 2.06 17.65
C ARG A 99 13.09 1.86 17.91
N PRO A 100 13.96 2.70 17.34
CA PRO A 100 15.36 2.70 17.72
C PRO A 100 15.50 3.03 19.22
N PRO A 101 16.57 2.53 19.88
CA PRO A 101 16.87 2.93 21.24
C PRO A 101 17.07 4.46 21.33
N PRO A 102 16.75 5.07 22.48
CA PRO A 102 16.93 6.50 22.71
C PRO A 102 18.40 6.94 22.63
#